data_AF-A0A495QMC5-F1
#
_entry.id   AF-A0A495QMC5-F1
#
_cell.length_a   1.000
_cell.length_b   1.000
_cell.length_c   1.000
_cell.angle_alpha   90.00
_cell.angle_beta   90.00
_cell.angle_gamma   90.00
#
_symmetry.space_group_name_H-M   'P 1'
#
loop_
_entity.id
_entity.type
_entity.pdbx_description
1 polymer ?
#
loop_
_entity_poly.entity_id
_entity_poly.type
_entity_poly.pdbx_seq_one_letter_code
_entity_poly.pdbx_strand_id
1 'polypeptide(L)' 'MSTGSHAGRPKSWVAVTIIFVGFIIGGVGITLGPNWAIFGAGAALAVLGGIVALAVDIMTDVVVDEPRQ' A
#
# COMPACT_ATOMS: atom_id res chain seq x y z
N MET A 1 -13.38 -17.23 20.48
CA MET A 1 -13.19 -17.11 19.02
C MET A 1 -12.91 -15.65 18.73
N SER A 2 -11.71 -15.31 18.24
CA SER A 2 -11.38 -13.95 17.85
C SER A 2 -12.33 -13.53 16.71
N THR A 3 -13.19 -12.56 16.98
CA THR A 3 -14.10 -11.97 15.97
C THR A 3 -13.39 -10.87 15.17
N GLY A 4 -12.05 -10.89 15.12
CA GLY A 4 -11.23 -9.92 14.41
C GLY A 4 -11.06 -10.33 12.96
N SER A 5 -11.50 -9.49 12.02
CA SER A 5 -11.19 -9.69 10.60
C SER A 5 -9.70 -9.43 10.36
N HIS A 6 -8.97 -10.44 9.86
CA HIS A 6 -7.57 -10.28 9.41
C HIS A 6 -7.43 -9.42 8.15
N ALA A 7 -8.54 -8.99 7.56
CA ALA A 7 -8.50 -8.21 6.32
C ALA A 7 -8.00 -6.77 6.53
N GLY A 8 -7.86 -6.26 7.75
CA GLY A 8 -7.52 -4.84 7.97
C GLY A 8 -8.66 -3.88 7.60
N ARG A 9 -8.49 -2.58 7.86
CA ARG A 9 -9.52 -1.56 7.66
C ARG A 9 -9.63 -1.18 6.17
N PRO A 10 -10.83 -0.87 5.65
CA PRO A 10 -11.01 -0.48 4.25
C PRO A 10 -10.12 0.70 3.81
N LYS A 11 -9.86 1.67 4.70
CA LYS A 11 -8.98 2.82 4.42
C LYS A 11 -7.54 2.42 4.12
N SER A 12 -7.07 1.31 4.68
CA SER A 12 -5.71 0.81 4.47
C SER A 12 -5.58 0.11 3.14
N TRP A 13 -6.64 -0.56 2.67
CA TRP A 13 -6.70 -1.11 1.32
C TRP A 13 -6.59 -0.06 0.23
N VAL A 14 -7.06 1.17 0.48
CA VAL A 14 -6.84 2.29 -0.44
C VAL A 14 -5.35 2.56 -0.61
N ALA A 15 -4.60 2.64 0.49
CA ALA A 15 -3.15 2.83 0.45
C ALA A 15 -2.45 1.67 -0.29
N VAL A 16 -2.81 0.43 0.04
CA VAL A 16 -2.26 -0.79 -0.61
C VAL A 16 -2.52 -0.76 -2.12
N THR A 17 -3.73 -0.41 -2.54
CA THR A 17 -4.10 -0.37 -3.96
C THR A 17 -3.28 0.65 -4.74
N ILE A 18 -3.07 1.84 -4.17
CA ILE A 18 -2.24 2.89 -4.79
C ILE A 18 -0.80 2.39 -4.98
N ILE A 19 -0.24 1.76 -3.94
CA ILE A 19 1.11 1.18 -4.00
C ILE A 19 1.18 0.11 -5.09
N PHE A 20 0.21 -0.80 -5.14
CA PHE A 20 0.15 -1.87 -6.14
C PHE A 20 0.08 -1.32 -7.56
N VAL A 21 -0.77 -0.32 -7.81
CA VAL A 21 -0.87 0.33 -9.12
C VAL A 21 0.46 0.98 -9.52
N GLY A 22 1.10 1.71 -8.60
CA GLY A 22 2.42 2.30 -8.84
C GLY A 22 3.48 1.25 -9.16
N PHE A 23 3.48 0.13 -8.43
CA PHE A 23 4.41 -0.97 -8.65
C PHE A 23 4.20 -1.65 -10.01
N ILE A 24 2.95 -1.89 -10.42
CA ILE A 24 2.62 -2.46 -11.74
C ILE A 24 3.11 -1.51 -12.85
N ILE A 25 2.79 -0.22 -12.76
CA ILE A 25 3.22 0.78 -13.76
C ILE A 25 4.75 0.82 -13.84
N GLY A 26 5.42 0.87 -12.69
CA GLY A 26 6.89 0.94 -12.62
C GLY A 26 7.56 -0.32 -13.17
N GLY A 27 7.06 -1.50 -12.79
CA GLY A 27 7.55 -2.79 -13.26
C GLY A 27 7.40 -2.95 -14.77
N VAL A 28 6.22 -2.64 -15.30
CA VAL A 28 5.97 -2.64 -16.75
C VAL A 28 6.95 -1.71 -17.47
N GLY A 29 7.15 -0.50 -16.94
CA GLY A 29 8.07 0.51 -17.49
C GLY A 29 9.54 0.06 -17.58
N ILE A 30 9.99 -0.84 -16.70
CA ILE A 30 11.33 -1.43 -16.77
C ILE A 30 11.38 -2.64 -17.73
N THR A 31 10.31 -3.45 -17.79
CA THR A 31 10.30 -4.72 -18.53
C THR A 31 10.10 -4.61 -20.05
N LEU A 32 9.39 -3.60 -20.56
CA LEU A 32 9.05 -3.48 -21.99
C LEU A 32 10.07 -2.65 -22.80
N GLY A 33 11.34 -2.68 -22.38
CA GLY A 33 12.35 -1.69 -22.74
C GLY A 33 12.33 -0.55 -21.74
N PRO A 34 13.47 -0.19 -21.11
CA PRO A 34 13.48 0.70 -19.97
C PRO A 34 12.99 2.10 -20.35
N ASN A 35 11.72 2.36 -20.03
CA ASN A 35 11.08 3.66 -20.11
C ASN A 35 11.16 4.33 -18.74
N TRP A 36 12.22 5.10 -18.55
CA TRP A 36 12.52 5.78 -17.29
C TRP A 36 11.42 6.76 -16.84
N ALA A 37 10.66 7.33 -17.77
CA ALA A 37 9.54 8.21 -17.44
C ALA A 37 8.36 7.43 -16.82
N ILE A 38 7.98 6.30 -17.43
CA ILE A 38 6.93 5.41 -16.89
C ILE A 38 7.37 4.81 -15.55
N PHE A 39 8.63 4.40 -15.45
CA PHE A 39 9.19 3.93 -14.19
C PHE A 39 9.10 5.01 -13.10
N GLY A 40 9.53 6.24 -13.40
CA GLY A 40 9.47 7.36 -12.47
C GLY A 40 8.04 7.67 -12.00
N ALA A 41 7.05 7.62 -12.91
CA ALA A 41 5.65 7.78 -12.57
C ALA A 41 5.14 6.67 -11.63
N GLY A 42 5.48 5.41 -11.91
CA GLY A 42 5.14 4.28 -11.05
C GLY A 42 5.77 4.38 -9.66
N ALA A 43 7.06 4.76 -9.60
CA ALA A 43 7.77 4.98 -8.35
C ALA A 43 7.14 6.11 -7.52
N ALA A 44 6.77 7.24 -8.16
CA ALA A 44 6.09 8.34 -7.51
C ALA A 44 4.73 7.92 -6.92
N LEU A 45 3.95 7.12 -7.66
CA LEU A 45 2.68 6.57 -7.15
C LEU A 45 2.89 5.64 -5.95
N ALA A 46 3.92 4.79 -5.99
CA ALA A 46 4.26 3.92 -4.86
C ALA A 46 4.64 4.74 -3.60
N VAL A 47 5.41 5.82 -3.77
CA VAL A 47 5.76 6.74 -2.67
C VAL A 47 4.52 7.44 -2.12
N LEU A 48 3.63 7.94 -2.99
CA LEU A 48 2.36 8.55 -2.57
C LEU A 48 1.50 7.56 -1.78
N GLY A 49 1.38 6.32 -2.25
CA GLY A 49 0.70 5.25 -1.52
C GLY A 49 1.35 4.96 -0.16
N GLY A 50 2.68 4.99 -0.07
CA GLY A 50 3.43 4.89 1.19
C GLY A 50 3.13 6.04 2.16
N ILE A 51 3.03 7.27 1.67
CA ILE A 51 2.63 8.43 2.48
C ILE A 51 1.21 8.25 3.02
N VAL A 52 0.27 7.79 2.18
CA VAL A 52 -1.10 7.48 2.61
C VAL A 52 -1.11 6.36 3.65
N ALA A 53 -0.31 5.31 3.46
CA ALA A 53 -0.18 4.19 4.38
C ALA A 53 0.29 4.64 5.78
N LEU A 54 1.28 5.53 5.82
CA LEU A 54 1.73 6.17 7.06
C LEU A 54 0.63 7.03 7.68
N ALA A 55 -0.07 7.84 6.88
CA ALA A 55 -1.12 8.73 7.36
C ALA A 55 -2.34 7.99 7.93
N VAL A 56 -2.66 6.80 7.41
CA VAL A 56 -3.76 5.97 7.93
C VAL A 56 -3.34 5.04 9.06
N ASP A 57 -2.05 5.05 9.41
CA ASP A 57 -1.44 4.17 10.42
C ASP A 57 -1.71 2.69 10.13
N ILE A 58 -1.38 2.27 8.91
CA ILE A 58 -1.70 0.93 8.39
C ILE A 58 -1.20 -0.21 9.28
N MET A 59 -0.15 0.01 10.07
CA MET A 59 0.42 -1.01 10.95
C MET A 59 -0.50 -1.36 12.12
N THR A 60 -1.43 -0.48 12.50
CA THR A 60 -2.45 -0.80 13.50
C THR A 60 -3.48 -1.82 13.03
N ASP A 61 -3.62 -2.03 11.71
CA ASP A 61 -4.56 -3.00 11.19
C ASP A 61 -4.16 -4.46 11.45
N VAL A 62 -2.89 -4.71 11.78
CA VAL A 62 -2.37 -6.04 12.13
C VAL A 62 -2.13 -6.22 13.63
N VAL A 63 -2.15 -5.13 14.40
CA VAL A 63 -2.02 -5.17 15.87
C VAL A 63 -3.41 -5.38 16.45
N VAL A 64 -3.65 -6.54 17.04
CA VAL A 64 -4.85 -6.78 17.84
C VAL A 64 -4.59 -6.20 19.22
N ASP A 65 -5.09 -4.98 19.47
CA ASP A 65 -5.08 -4.43 20.82
C ASP A 65 -5.97 -5.30 21.72
N GLU A 66 -5.36 -6.02 22.66
CA GLU A 66 -6.11 -6.70 23.71
C GLU A 66 -6.76 -5.65 24.63
N PRO A 67 -8.03 -5.84 25.04
CA PRO A 67 -8.66 -4.92 25.98
C PRO A 67 -7.84 -4.91 27.27
N ARG A 68 -7.28 -3.75 27.64
CA ARG A 68 -6.62 -3.56 28.93
C ARG A 68 -7.63 -3.85 30.05
N GLN A 69 -7.47 -5.01 30.69
CA GLN A 69 -8.17 -5.39 31.93
C GLN A 69 -7.68 -4.52 33.09
#